data_AF-R4SYQ3-F1
#
_entry.id   AF-R4SYQ3-F1
#
_cell.length_a   1.000
_cell.length_b   1.000
_cell.length_c   1.000
_cell.angle_alpha   90.00
_cell.angle_beta   90.00
_cell.angle_gamma   90.00
#
_symmetry.space_group_name_H-M   'P 1'
#
loop_
_entity.id
_entity.type
_entity.pdbx_description
1 polymer ?
#
loop_
_entity_poly.entity_id
_entity_poly.type
_entity_poly.pdbx_seq_one_letter_code
_entity_poly.pdbx_strand_id
1 'polypeptide(L)'
;MRTILVALLLVLSGCGSGEVPVKVRPTQGTGPDVLPIKLKALTTDQCYLAPGTESPKSCQKYVTELSSAAGTVRKRRPDLSSHADVLDRPIAAFRAANCQDVAAAGGPCGQALGDMATALTSVKSLVGG
;
A
#
# COMPACT_ATOMS: atom_id res chain seq x y z
N MET A 1 6.39 -59.61 -10.17
CA MET A 1 7.07 -60.36 -9.10
C MET A 1 7.58 -59.38 -8.05
N ARG A 2 7.29 -59.67 -6.77
CA ARG A 2 7.98 -59.23 -5.53
C ARG A 2 7.88 -57.75 -5.11
N THR A 3 6.83 -57.52 -4.34
CA THR A 3 6.78 -56.74 -3.08
C THR A 3 8.11 -56.57 -2.35
N ILE A 4 8.42 -55.33 -1.95
CA ILE A 4 9.06 -55.02 -0.67
C ILE A 4 8.31 -53.83 -0.04
N LEU A 5 7.50 -54.16 0.97
CA LEU A 5 7.10 -53.24 2.03
C LEU A 5 8.36 -52.85 2.80
N VAL A 6 8.59 -51.55 3.02
CA VAL A 6 9.26 -51.08 4.23
C VAL A 6 8.44 -49.94 4.80
N ALA A 7 7.64 -50.29 5.80
CA ALA A 7 7.06 -49.36 6.74
C ALA A 7 8.19 -48.82 7.63
N LEU A 8 8.37 -47.50 7.67
CA LEU A 8 9.03 -46.83 8.79
C LEU A 8 8.08 -45.76 9.33
N LEU A 9 7.35 -46.19 10.36
CA LEU A 9 6.73 -45.35 11.36
C LEU A 9 7.84 -44.62 12.12
N LEU A 10 7.99 -43.32 11.87
CA LEU A 10 8.67 -42.38 12.78
C LEU A 10 7.59 -41.45 13.33
N VAL A 11 7.10 -41.85 14.50
CA VAL A 11 6.26 -41.05 15.39
C VAL A 11 7.20 -40.32 16.37
N LEU A 12 6.76 -39.14 16.83
CA LEU A 12 7.34 -38.25 17.86
C LEU A 12 8.52 -37.38 17.37
N SER A 13 8.42 -36.06 17.30
CA SER A 13 7.88 -35.11 18.28
C SER A 13 7.23 -33.89 17.60
N GLY A 14 5.97 -33.61 17.93
CA GLY A 14 5.36 -32.33 17.59
C GLY A 14 6.07 -31.20 18.32
N CYS A 15 6.81 -30.36 17.60
CA CYS A 15 7.08 -28.98 18.01
C CYS A 15 5.77 -28.21 17.90
N GLY A 16 4.90 -28.42 18.89
CA GLY A 16 3.77 -27.55 19.15
C GLY A 16 4.27 -26.24 19.75
N SER A 17 5.00 -25.43 18.97
CA SER A 17 5.03 -24.00 19.23
C SER A 17 3.66 -23.49 18.82
N GLY A 18 2.72 -23.56 19.76
CA GLY A 18 1.48 -22.81 19.71
C GLY A 18 1.83 -21.33 19.79
N GLU A 19 2.38 -20.79 18.70
CA GLU A 19 2.45 -19.37 18.47
C GLU A 19 1.00 -18.93 18.29
N VAL A 20 0.38 -18.53 19.41
CA VAL A 20 -0.83 -17.73 19.36
C VAL A 20 -0.47 -16.56 18.44
N PRO A 21 -1.14 -16.38 17.28
CA PRO A 21 -0.82 -15.27 16.41
C PRO A 21 -1.07 -14.00 17.22
N VAL A 22 0.02 -13.39 17.71
CA VAL A 22 -0.04 -12.11 18.39
C VAL A 22 -0.54 -11.16 17.32
N LYS A 23 -1.82 -10.82 17.41
CA LYS A 23 -2.44 -9.80 16.58
C LYS A 23 -1.81 -8.48 17.04
N VAL A 24 -0.64 -8.15 16.49
CA VAL A 24 0.00 -6.86 16.70
C VAL A 24 -0.97 -5.85 16.12
N ARG A 25 -1.74 -5.20 17.00
CA ARG A 25 -2.57 -4.08 16.59
C ARG A 25 -1.58 -3.00 16.18
N PRO A 26 -1.60 -2.51 14.93
CA PRO A 26 -0.69 -1.44 14.54
C PRO A 26 -0.92 -0.27 15.49
N THR A 27 0.09 0.08 16.28
CA THR A 27 0.01 1.25 17.15
C THR A 27 -0.16 2.45 16.23
N GLN A 28 -1.34 3.07 16.25
CA GLN A 28 -1.58 4.30 15.49
C GLN A 28 -0.69 5.36 16.12
N GLY A 29 0.44 5.65 15.49
CA GLY A 29 1.31 6.72 15.95
C GLY A 29 0.51 8.02 16.04
N THR A 30 0.63 8.71 17.17
CA THR A 30 -0.06 9.98 17.43
C THR A 30 0.89 11.18 17.31
N GLY A 31 2.20 10.98 17.42
CA GLY A 31 3.23 12.03 17.38
C GLY A 31 3.34 12.80 16.05
N PRO A 32 4.05 13.93 16.02
CA PRO A 32 4.15 14.83 14.86
C PRO A 32 4.75 14.13 13.62
N ASP A 33 5.68 13.19 13.81
CA ASP A 33 6.42 12.53 12.73
C ASP A 33 5.61 11.48 11.94
N VAL A 34 4.40 11.19 12.38
CA VAL A 34 3.54 10.15 11.78
C VAL A 34 3.22 10.46 10.33
N LEU A 35 3.01 11.74 9.99
CA LEU A 35 2.71 12.13 8.61
C LEU A 35 3.97 11.99 7.72
N PRO A 36 5.13 12.57 8.05
CA PRO A 36 6.38 12.31 7.30
C PRO A 36 6.69 10.82 7.10
N ILE A 37 6.54 10.00 8.15
CA ILE A 37 6.80 8.55 8.09
C ILE A 37 5.82 7.86 7.13
N LYS A 38 4.53 8.18 7.20
CA LYS A 38 3.51 7.62 6.29
C LYS A 38 3.80 7.97 4.83
N LEU A 39 4.09 9.24 4.54
CA LEU A 39 4.40 9.68 3.19
C LEU A 39 5.66 9.00 2.65
N LYS A 40 6.71 8.89 3.48
CA LYS A 40 7.93 8.16 3.11
C LYS A 40 7.66 6.68 2.82
N ALA A 41 6.86 6.00 3.64
CA ALA A 41 6.51 4.60 3.42
C ALA A 41 5.77 4.42 2.08
N LEU A 42 4.84 5.31 1.74
CA LEU A 42 4.12 5.27 0.47
C LEU A 42 5.02 5.48 -0.75
N THR A 43 6.12 6.23 -0.62
CA THR A 43 7.11 6.39 -1.71
C THR A 43 8.02 5.17 -1.93
N THR A 44 7.84 4.11 -1.16
CA THR A 44 8.56 2.83 -1.36
C THR A 44 7.70 1.75 -2.02
N ASP A 45 6.42 2.04 -2.26
CA ASP A 45 5.49 1.11 -2.90
C ASP A 45 5.79 0.98 -4.40
N GLN A 46 5.66 -0.22 -4.99
CA GLN A 46 5.91 -0.42 -6.42
C GLN A 46 4.93 0.37 -7.29
N CYS A 47 3.70 0.58 -6.84
CA CYS A 47 2.72 1.41 -7.54
C CYS A 47 3.10 2.90 -7.56
N TYR A 48 4.00 3.33 -6.67
CA TYR A 48 4.64 4.64 -6.73
C TYR A 48 5.90 4.63 -7.60
N LEU A 49 6.75 3.59 -7.47
CA LEU A 49 8.05 3.52 -8.13
C LEU A 49 7.94 3.24 -9.64
N ALA A 50 6.94 2.44 -10.05
CA ALA A 50 6.78 1.98 -11.41
C ALA A 50 5.29 2.00 -11.86
N PRO A 51 4.59 3.13 -11.75
CA PRO A 51 3.13 3.23 -11.95
C PRO A 51 2.65 2.83 -13.36
N GLY A 52 3.53 2.94 -14.36
CA GLY A 52 3.22 2.56 -15.74
C GLY A 52 3.41 1.07 -16.05
N THR A 53 4.11 0.33 -15.19
CA THR A 53 4.40 -1.10 -15.38
C THR A 53 3.65 -2.00 -14.42
N GLU A 54 3.17 -1.45 -13.30
CA GLU A 54 2.33 -2.17 -12.36
C GLU A 54 0.91 -2.36 -12.87
N SER A 55 0.28 -3.45 -12.43
CA SER A 55 -1.13 -3.71 -12.68
C SER A 55 -1.99 -2.77 -11.83
N PRO A 56 -2.92 -1.99 -12.41
CA PRO A 56 -3.82 -1.14 -11.63
C PRO A 56 -4.58 -1.91 -10.54
N LYS A 57 -5.01 -3.14 -10.84
CA LYS A 57 -5.66 -4.03 -9.89
C LYS A 57 -4.79 -4.38 -8.67
N SER A 58 -3.48 -4.58 -8.82
CA SER A 58 -2.61 -4.87 -7.66
C SER A 58 -2.38 -3.63 -6.78
N CYS A 59 -2.59 -2.43 -7.32
CA CYS A 59 -2.36 -1.16 -6.63
C CYS A 59 -3.48 -0.68 -5.70
N GLN A 60 -4.57 -1.43 -5.52
CA GLN A 60 -5.71 -1.02 -4.69
C GLN A 60 -5.32 -0.65 -3.25
N LYS A 61 -4.38 -1.40 -2.65
CA LYS A 61 -3.88 -1.12 -1.30
C LYS A 61 -3.14 0.22 -1.25
N TYR A 62 -2.24 0.46 -2.21
CA TYR A 62 -1.53 1.73 -2.35
C TYR A 62 -2.51 2.91 -2.45
N VAL A 63 -3.50 2.82 -3.35
CA VAL A 63 -4.52 3.87 -3.54
C VAL A 63 -5.31 4.14 -2.26
N THR A 64 -5.64 3.09 -1.49
CA THR A 64 -6.36 3.21 -0.21
C THR A 64 -5.52 3.92 0.85
N GLU A 65 -4.26 3.52 1.00
CA GLU A 65 -3.34 4.16 1.95
C GLU A 65 -3.02 5.60 1.55
N LEU A 66 -2.96 5.91 0.24
CA LEU A 66 -2.79 7.26 -0.26
C LEU A 66 -3.97 8.17 0.09
N SER A 67 -5.20 7.66 -0.06
CA SER A 67 -6.42 8.38 0.34
C SER A 67 -6.45 8.64 1.87
N SER A 68 -6.00 7.66 2.66
CA SER A 68 -5.81 7.81 4.11
C SER A 68 -4.76 8.87 4.46
N ALA A 69 -3.67 8.93 3.69
CA ALA A 69 -2.65 9.96 3.83
C ALA A 69 -3.20 11.35 3.51
N ALA A 70 -4.00 11.52 2.45
CA ALA A 70 -4.68 12.79 2.15
C ALA A 70 -5.55 13.28 3.32
N GLY A 71 -6.35 12.39 3.91
CA GLY A 71 -7.13 12.70 5.12
C GLY A 71 -6.24 13.08 6.32
N THR A 72 -5.10 12.41 6.47
CA THR A 72 -4.12 12.73 7.52
C THR A 72 -3.47 14.10 7.31
N VAL A 73 -3.16 14.48 6.05
CA VAL A 73 -2.65 15.81 5.70
C VAL A 73 -3.66 16.87 6.12
N ARG A 74 -4.93 16.76 5.72
CA ARG A 74 -5.97 17.74 6.13
C ARG A 74 -6.08 17.89 7.63
N LYS A 75 -6.02 16.77 8.36
CA LYS A 75 -6.14 16.77 9.83
C LYS A 75 -4.94 17.39 10.54
N ARG A 76 -3.72 17.15 10.05
CA ARG A 76 -2.47 17.49 10.77
C ARG A 76 -1.74 18.70 10.22
N ARG A 77 -1.97 19.03 8.95
CA ARG A 77 -1.41 20.17 8.23
C ARG A 77 -2.54 20.90 7.49
N PRO A 78 -3.46 21.58 8.21
CA PRO A 78 -4.57 22.30 7.57
C PRO A 78 -4.10 23.35 6.57
N ASP A 79 -2.91 23.92 6.78
CA ASP A 79 -2.20 24.81 5.86
C ASP A 79 -1.90 24.18 4.50
N LEU A 80 -1.86 22.85 4.42
CA LEU A 80 -1.63 22.08 3.19
C LEU A 80 -2.92 21.43 2.63
N SER A 81 -4.11 21.85 3.05
CA SER A 81 -5.37 21.21 2.62
C SER A 81 -5.56 21.20 1.10
N SER A 82 -5.19 22.28 0.42
CA SER A 82 -5.23 22.35 -1.06
C SER A 82 -4.31 21.34 -1.74
N HIS A 83 -3.19 20.96 -1.09
CA HIS A 83 -2.29 19.92 -1.59
C HIS A 83 -2.84 18.51 -1.34
N ALA A 84 -3.64 18.32 -0.28
CA ALA A 84 -4.41 17.09 -0.11
C ALA A 84 -5.46 16.92 -1.22
N ASP A 85 -6.05 18.01 -1.72
CA ASP A 85 -6.98 17.97 -2.86
C ASP A 85 -6.27 17.60 -4.18
N VAL A 86 -5.01 18.05 -4.35
CA VAL A 86 -4.16 17.61 -5.47
C VAL A 86 -3.92 16.10 -5.42
N LEU A 87 -3.78 15.52 -4.22
CA LEU A 87 -3.61 14.07 -4.04
C LEU A 87 -4.89 13.28 -4.30
N ASP A 88 -6.06 13.82 -3.92
CA ASP A 88 -7.34 13.13 -4.10
C ASP A 88 -7.84 13.13 -5.55
N ARG A 89 -7.45 14.11 -6.37
CA ARG A 89 -7.88 14.20 -7.78
C ARG A 89 -7.52 12.96 -8.61
N PRO A 90 -6.26 12.50 -8.67
CA PRO A 90 -5.93 11.28 -9.42
C PRO A 90 -6.51 10.02 -8.77
N ILE A 91 -6.70 9.99 -7.44
CA ILE A 91 -7.42 8.89 -6.75
C ILE A 91 -8.87 8.82 -7.23
N ALA A 92 -9.55 9.95 -7.36
CA ALA A 92 -10.91 10.01 -7.87
C ALA A 92 -10.98 9.57 -9.34
N ALA A 93 -10.02 9.98 -10.17
CA ALA A 93 -9.93 9.54 -11.57
C ALA A 93 -9.74 8.02 -11.69
N PHE A 94 -8.85 7.44 -10.89
CA PHE A 94 -8.63 6.00 -10.84
C PHE A 94 -9.90 5.22 -10.47
N ARG A 95 -10.62 5.69 -9.45
CA ARG A 95 -11.88 5.07 -9.01
C ARG A 95 -13.00 5.24 -10.06
N ALA A 96 -13.14 6.42 -10.64
CA ALA A 96 -14.16 6.71 -11.65
C ALA A 96 -13.98 5.86 -12.91
N ALA A 97 -12.74 5.53 -13.27
CA ALA A 97 -12.41 4.65 -14.39
C ALA A 97 -12.46 3.15 -14.06
N ASN A 98 -12.88 2.77 -12.84
CA ASN A 98 -12.89 1.39 -12.35
C ASN A 98 -11.53 0.69 -12.47
N CYS A 99 -10.44 1.44 -12.26
CA CYS A 99 -9.09 0.90 -12.42
C CYS A 99 -8.76 -0.22 -11.44
N GLN A 100 -9.54 -0.39 -10.37
CA GLN A 100 -9.43 -1.52 -9.46
C GLN A 100 -9.66 -2.89 -10.15
N ASP A 101 -10.34 -2.90 -11.30
CA ASP A 101 -10.67 -4.11 -12.05
C ASP A 101 -9.75 -4.34 -13.26
N VAL A 102 -8.86 -3.38 -13.57
CA VAL A 102 -7.98 -3.41 -14.74
C VAL A 102 -6.69 -4.17 -14.41
N ALA A 103 -6.47 -5.28 -15.11
CA ALA A 103 -5.26 -6.10 -14.94
C ALA A 103 -4.06 -5.60 -15.75
N ALA A 104 -4.30 -5.03 -16.93
CA ALA A 104 -3.23 -4.57 -17.82
C ALA A 104 -2.57 -3.29 -17.29
N ALA A 105 -1.23 -3.26 -17.31
CA ALA A 105 -0.45 -2.09 -16.95
C ALA A 105 -0.61 -0.95 -17.97
N GLY A 106 -0.31 0.28 -17.54
CA GLY A 106 -0.32 1.46 -18.40
C GLY A 106 -1.74 1.97 -18.72
N GLY A 107 -1.86 2.65 -19.87
CA GLY A 107 -3.09 3.31 -20.29
C GLY A 107 -3.56 4.38 -19.29
N PRO A 108 -4.86 4.74 -19.31
CA PRO A 108 -5.42 5.75 -18.41
C PRO A 108 -5.26 5.41 -16.92
N CYS A 109 -5.33 4.13 -16.56
CA CYS A 109 -5.17 3.70 -15.16
C CYS A 109 -3.72 3.79 -14.67
N GLY A 110 -2.74 3.42 -15.52
CA GLY A 110 -1.33 3.64 -15.23
C GLY A 110 -0.98 5.13 -15.18
N GLN A 111 -1.60 5.95 -16.03
CA GLN A 111 -1.47 7.41 -15.95
C GLN A 111 -2.00 7.96 -14.62
N ALA A 112 -3.18 7.51 -14.17
CA ALA A 112 -3.71 7.92 -12.87
C ALA A 112 -2.79 7.51 -11.70
N LEU A 113 -2.14 6.33 -11.77
CA LEU A 113 -1.11 5.94 -10.80
C LEU A 113 0.13 6.85 -10.87
N GLY A 114 0.55 7.26 -12.07
CA GLY A 114 1.65 8.21 -12.24
C GLY A 114 1.35 9.59 -11.68
N ASP A 115 0.12 10.06 -11.87
CA ASP A 115 -0.36 11.33 -11.31
C ASP A 115 -0.44 11.26 -9.78
N MET A 116 -0.86 10.11 -9.21
CA MET A 116 -0.79 9.85 -7.76
C MET A 116 0.65 9.91 -7.23
N ALA A 117 1.60 9.28 -7.91
CA ALA A 117 3.01 9.29 -7.50
C ALA A 117 3.59 10.71 -7.53
N THR A 118 3.26 11.49 -8.56
CA THR A 118 3.64 12.89 -8.69
C THR A 118 3.06 13.75 -7.56
N ALA A 119 1.75 13.60 -7.29
CA ALA A 119 1.08 14.32 -6.23
C ALA A 119 1.65 13.96 -4.84
N LEU A 120 1.93 12.67 -4.59
CA LEU A 120 2.57 12.23 -3.35
C LEU A 120 3.95 12.85 -3.16
N THR A 121 4.76 12.90 -4.22
CA THR A 121 6.09 13.53 -4.20
C THR A 121 5.99 15.01 -3.80
N SER A 122 5.03 15.73 -4.38
CA SER A 122 4.79 17.15 -4.08
C SER A 122 4.34 17.36 -2.64
N VAL A 123 3.41 16.55 -2.12
CA VAL A 123 2.98 16.67 -0.71
C VAL A 123 4.11 16.33 0.25
N LYS A 124 4.91 15.30 -0.05
CA LYS A 124 6.04 14.86 0.79
C LYS A 124 7.09 15.96 0.95
N SER A 125 7.43 16.69 -0.12
CA SER A 125 8.44 17.76 -0.06
C SER A 125 8.00 18.94 0.83
N LEU A 126 6.70 19.19 0.94
CA LEU A 126 6.13 20.27 1.77
C LEU A 126 5.99 19.89 3.26
N VAL A 127 5.97 18.60 3.55
CA VAL A 127 5.83 18.07 4.92
C VAL A 127 7.19 17.88 5.60
N GLY A 128 8.28 17.86 4.85
CA GLY A 128 9.65 17.68 5.38
C GLY A 128 10.09 16.22 5.41
N GLY A 129 9.89 15.50 4.29
CA GLY A 129 10.29 14.09 4.14
C GLY A 129 11.10 13.81 2.88
#